data_AF-A0A925XJE6-F1
#
_entry.id   AF-A0A925XJE6-F1
#
_cell.length_a   1.000
_cell.length_b   1.000
_cell.length_c   1.000
_cell.angle_alpha   90.00
_cell.angle_beta   90.00
_cell.angle_gamma   90.00
#
_symmetry.space_group_name_H-M   'P 1'
#
loop_
_entity.id
_entity.type
_entity.pdbx_description
1 polymer ?
#
loop_
_entity_poly.entity_id
_entity_poly.type
_entity_poly.pdbx_seq_one_letter_code
_entity_poly.pdbx_strand_id
1 'polypeptide(L)'
;MHDIDSASVRRAIVQQLEGFRRAGLTHWTKIAPLPVETVAPVDLVTAGAARGPVSSSSLATTATARAEAAPPSLTRTESMPPASRSDRSSSADAPASATLPLASGCATFQPLNLPRDERVSQLAVLAERVAACVRCQELAATRKQTVFGVGNPEAKIMFIGEAPGADEDAQGEPFVGRAGQLLNDIINACRMKREDIYICNILRCRPPGNRLPSPEEAGNCREYLDGQIALVNPEYIV
;
A
#
# COMPACT_ATOMS: atom_id res chain seq x y z
N MET A 1 1.09 30.90 20.45
CA MET A 1 0.33 30.74 19.20
C MET A 1 0.92 31.74 18.23
N HIS A 2 1.65 31.30 17.20
CA HIS A 2 2.28 32.20 16.23
C HIS A 2 1.42 32.24 14.98
N ASP A 3 0.80 33.38 14.71
CA ASP A 3 0.25 33.66 13.39
C ASP A 3 1.40 33.70 12.38
N ILE A 4 1.43 32.72 11.49
CA ILE A 4 2.34 32.71 10.36
C ILE A 4 1.81 33.76 9.37
N ASP A 5 2.48 34.91 9.29
CA ASP A 5 2.09 36.00 8.39
C ASP A 5 1.90 35.48 6.95
N SER A 6 0.65 35.45 6.50
CA SER A 6 0.28 35.01 5.15
C SER A 6 0.98 35.85 4.07
N ALA A 7 1.27 37.13 4.33
CA ALA A 7 2.05 37.96 3.42
C ALA A 7 3.54 37.57 3.40
N SER A 8 4.09 37.01 4.47
CA SER A 8 5.45 36.45 4.52
C SER A 8 5.54 35.15 3.73
N VAL A 9 4.62 34.21 3.97
CA VAL A 9 4.53 32.94 3.20
C VAL A 9 4.35 33.23 1.71
N ARG A 10 3.42 34.14 1.36
CA ARG A 10 3.20 34.54 -0.03
C ARG A 10 4.44 35.17 -0.68
N ARG A 11 5.22 35.97 0.05
CA ARG A 11 6.50 36.51 -0.42
C ARG A 11 7.53 35.40 -0.67
N ALA A 12 7.67 34.45 0.26
CA ALA A 12 8.58 33.31 0.10
C ALA A 12 8.22 32.42 -1.11
N ILE A 13 6.93 32.14 -1.32
CA ILE A 13 6.44 31.37 -2.48
C ILE A 13 6.72 32.11 -3.79
N VAL A 14 6.42 33.43 -3.86
CA VAL A 14 6.73 34.23 -5.06
C VAL A 14 8.23 34.26 -5.35
N GLN A 15 9.08 34.45 -4.33
CA GLN A 15 10.53 34.46 -4.47
C GLN A 15 11.10 33.10 -4.91
N GLN A 16 10.51 31.99 -4.48
CA GLN A 16 10.80 30.63 -4.96
C GLN A 16 10.42 30.47 -6.44
N LEU A 17 9.20 30.86 -6.83
CA LEU A 17 8.72 30.79 -8.23
C LEU A 17 9.55 31.68 -9.17
N GLU A 18 9.99 32.85 -8.72
CA GLU A 18 10.96 33.70 -9.43
C GLU A 18 12.37 33.10 -9.46
N GLY A 19 12.74 32.30 -8.47
CA GLY A 19 13.94 31.46 -8.50
C GLY A 19 13.88 30.42 -9.61
N PHE A 20 12.81 29.62 -9.64
CA PHE A 20 12.58 28.60 -10.69
C PHE A 20 12.52 29.22 -12.09
N ARG A 21 11.80 30.33 -12.29
CA ARG A 21 11.79 31.05 -13.59
C ARG A 21 13.17 31.55 -14.02
N ARG A 22 14.02 32.00 -13.08
CA ARG A 22 15.42 32.38 -13.38
C ARG A 22 16.32 31.17 -13.66
N ALA A 23 16.00 30.01 -13.10
CA ALA A 23 16.64 28.73 -13.41
C ALA A 23 16.13 28.08 -14.73
N GLY A 24 15.32 28.79 -15.52
CA GLY A 24 14.82 28.31 -16.81
C GLY A 24 13.56 27.44 -16.74
N LEU A 25 12.99 27.19 -15.56
CA LEU A 25 11.69 26.55 -15.39
C LEU A 25 10.57 27.56 -15.70
N THR A 26 10.35 27.82 -16.98
CA THR A 26 9.29 28.71 -17.49
C THR A 26 7.97 27.99 -17.73
N HIS A 27 7.98 26.65 -17.78
CA HIS A 27 6.80 25.80 -17.95
C HIS A 27 6.95 24.55 -17.07
N TRP A 28 5.88 24.12 -16.41
CA TRP A 28 5.79 22.75 -15.92
C TRP A 28 5.34 21.88 -17.10
N THR A 29 6.25 21.10 -17.66
CA THR A 29 5.92 20.23 -18.81
C THR A 29 4.82 19.26 -18.39
N LYS A 30 3.64 19.40 -18.99
CA LYS A 30 2.57 18.41 -18.80
C LYS A 30 3.09 17.08 -19.31
N ILE A 31 3.25 16.11 -18.40
CA ILE A 31 3.72 14.77 -18.77
C ILE A 31 2.70 14.22 -19.75
N ALA A 32 3.12 14.02 -21.00
CA ALA A 32 2.25 13.43 -22.00
C ALA A 32 1.88 12.01 -21.53
N PRO A 33 0.60 11.58 -21.61
CA PRO A 33 0.25 10.22 -21.31
C PRO A 33 1.08 9.28 -22.19
N LEU A 34 1.65 8.24 -21.59
CA LEU A 34 2.55 7.33 -22.29
C LEU A 34 1.84 6.68 -23.48
N PRO A 35 2.54 6.46 -24.61
CA PRO A 35 1.91 5.96 -25.83
C PRO A 35 1.23 4.60 -25.59
N VAL A 36 -0.04 4.51 -25.98
CA VAL A 36 -0.85 3.30 -25.84
C VAL A 36 -0.59 2.39 -27.03
N GLU A 37 0.22 1.34 -26.83
CA GLU A 37 0.29 0.24 -27.78
C GLU A 37 -0.97 -0.64 -27.65
N THR A 38 -1.67 -0.84 -28.76
CA THR A 38 -2.95 -1.56 -28.80
C THR A 38 -2.70 -3.07 -28.93
N VAL A 39 -2.70 -3.78 -27.79
CA VAL A 39 -2.65 -5.24 -27.78
C VAL A 39 -3.99 -5.81 -28.27
N ALA A 40 -3.94 -6.63 -29.32
CA ALA A 40 -5.12 -7.30 -29.86
C ALA A 40 -5.65 -8.38 -28.88
N PRO A 41 -6.97 -8.68 -28.88
CA PRO A 41 -7.52 -9.77 -28.07
C PRO A 41 -6.96 -11.12 -28.54
N VAL A 42 -6.62 -11.98 -27.58
CA VAL A 42 -6.19 -13.36 -27.83
C VAL A 42 -7.29 -14.34 -27.45
N ASP A 43 -7.60 -15.28 -28.35
CA ASP A 43 -8.72 -16.22 -28.20
C ASP A 43 -8.52 -17.25 -27.08
N LEU A 44 -9.61 -17.60 -26.39
CA LEU A 44 -9.63 -18.73 -25.45
C LEU A 44 -9.72 -20.05 -26.22
N VAL A 45 -8.76 -20.96 -25.99
CA VAL A 45 -8.80 -22.35 -26.47
C VAL A 45 -8.97 -23.31 -25.29
N THR A 46 -9.87 -24.28 -25.43
CA THR A 46 -10.28 -25.20 -24.35
C THR A 46 -9.76 -26.63 -24.54
N ALA A 47 -8.99 -27.14 -23.57
CA ALA A 47 -8.70 -28.55 -23.30
C ALA A 47 -7.95 -28.65 -21.95
N GLY A 48 -7.91 -29.75 -21.21
CA GLY A 48 -8.54 -31.07 -21.35
C GLY A 48 -8.07 -31.98 -20.17
N ALA A 49 -8.87 -32.96 -19.73
CA ALA A 49 -8.62 -33.69 -18.48
C ALA A 49 -7.88 -35.04 -18.65
N ALA A 50 -7.10 -35.45 -17.63
CA ALA A 50 -6.52 -36.80 -17.48
C ALA A 50 -6.37 -37.17 -15.97
N ARG A 51 -6.19 -38.46 -15.62
CA ARG A 51 -6.18 -38.97 -14.23
C ARG A 51 -5.11 -40.04 -13.94
N GLY A 52 -4.47 -39.92 -12.76
CA GLY A 52 -3.89 -41.03 -11.96
C GLY A 52 -2.61 -41.72 -12.46
N PRO A 53 -2.10 -42.79 -11.78
CA PRO A 53 -2.63 -43.44 -10.58
C PRO A 53 -1.58 -43.62 -9.42
N VAL A 54 -1.74 -44.66 -8.57
CA VAL A 54 -1.21 -44.83 -7.18
C VAL A 54 -0.01 -45.80 -7.02
N SER A 55 0.69 -45.75 -5.86
CA SER A 55 1.20 -46.88 -4.99
C SER A 55 2.37 -46.46 -4.06
N SER A 56 2.72 -47.08 -2.92
CA SER A 56 2.03 -47.97 -1.95
C SER A 56 2.94 -48.38 -0.76
N SER A 57 2.36 -48.81 0.40
CA SER A 57 3.00 -49.55 1.53
C SER A 57 3.91 -48.73 2.49
N SER A 58 4.22 -49.12 3.76
CA SER A 58 3.70 -50.07 4.79
C SER A 58 4.60 -49.97 6.08
N LEU A 59 4.47 -50.64 7.26
CA LEU A 59 3.53 -51.60 7.88
C LEU A 59 3.70 -51.66 9.45
N ALA A 60 2.62 -51.51 10.24
CA ALA A 60 2.46 -51.92 11.68
C ALA A 60 3.47 -51.39 12.77
N THR A 61 3.35 -51.58 14.10
CA THR A 61 2.47 -52.40 14.99
C THR A 61 2.28 -51.76 16.41
N THR A 62 1.29 -52.24 17.19
CA THR A 62 0.97 -52.10 18.66
C THR A 62 2.06 -51.59 19.65
N ALA A 63 1.79 -50.94 20.81
CA ALA A 63 0.85 -51.36 21.89
C ALA A 63 0.57 -50.33 23.04
N THR A 64 -0.67 -50.34 23.57
CA THR A 64 -1.19 -50.31 24.97
C THR A 64 -0.54 -49.53 26.16
N ALA A 65 -1.41 -48.84 26.96
CA ALA A 65 -1.43 -48.68 28.46
C ALA A 65 -1.09 -47.33 29.18
N ARG A 66 -2.17 -46.64 29.62
CA ARG A 66 -2.49 -46.02 30.97
C ARG A 66 -1.45 -45.32 31.91
N ALA A 67 -1.92 -44.18 32.47
CA ALA A 67 -1.77 -43.68 33.87
C ALA A 67 -0.39 -43.14 34.36
N GLU A 68 -0.25 -42.24 35.37
CA GLU A 68 -1.10 -41.18 35.98
C GLU A 68 -0.24 -40.31 36.96
N ALA A 69 -0.74 -39.14 37.40
CA ALA A 69 -0.33 -38.36 38.60
C ALA A 69 0.95 -37.44 38.56
N ALA A 70 1.07 -36.61 39.60
CA ALA A 70 1.79 -35.32 39.65
C ALA A 70 3.04 -35.31 40.60
N PRO A 71 3.85 -34.23 40.69
CA PRO A 71 5.23 -34.22 41.23
C PRO A 71 5.31 -33.58 42.66
N PRO A 72 6.51 -33.36 43.30
CA PRO A 72 7.42 -32.25 42.91
C PRO A 72 8.95 -32.40 43.22
N SER A 73 9.72 -31.38 42.81
CA SER A 73 10.91 -30.80 43.48
C SER A 73 12.38 -31.27 43.22
N LEU A 74 13.09 -30.39 42.48
CA LEU A 74 14.43 -29.80 42.73
C LEU A 74 15.76 -30.40 42.18
N THR A 75 16.62 -29.45 41.77
CA THR A 75 18.08 -29.46 41.51
C THR A 75 18.70 -29.91 40.16
N ARG A 76 18.90 -28.90 39.28
CA ARG A 76 20.21 -28.37 38.79
C ARG A 76 20.94 -28.99 37.57
N THR A 77 21.17 -28.09 36.59
CA THR A 77 22.29 -27.93 35.60
C THR A 77 22.32 -28.65 34.23
N GLU A 78 22.49 -27.78 33.22
CA GLU A 78 23.17 -27.91 31.90
C GLU A 78 22.51 -28.47 30.62
N SER A 79 22.74 -27.69 29.55
CA SER A 79 22.77 -28.02 28.10
C SER A 79 21.47 -28.16 27.26
N MET A 80 21.60 -27.63 26.04
CA MET A 80 20.65 -27.59 24.90
C MET A 80 21.00 -28.70 23.87
N PRO A 81 20.26 -28.87 22.75
CA PRO A 81 18.82 -28.82 22.46
C PRO A 81 18.39 -30.21 21.87
N PRO A 82 17.43 -30.37 20.91
CA PRO A 82 16.21 -29.63 20.59
C PRO A 82 14.93 -30.47 20.80
N ALA A 83 13.76 -29.85 20.69
CA ALA A 83 12.48 -30.56 20.64
C ALA A 83 11.63 -30.17 19.41
N SER A 84 11.26 -31.19 18.65
CA SER A 84 10.11 -31.22 17.73
C SER A 84 8.86 -30.60 18.36
N ARG A 85 8.20 -29.64 17.69
CA ARG A 85 7.17 -29.92 16.67
C ARG A 85 6.20 -31.03 17.09
N SER A 86 5.03 -30.63 17.56
CA SER A 86 3.83 -31.48 17.65
C SER A 86 2.60 -30.71 17.15
N ASP A 87 1.69 -31.45 16.54
CA ASP A 87 0.29 -31.20 16.18
C ASP A 87 -0.29 -29.79 16.43
N ARG A 88 -0.98 -29.19 15.44
CA ARG A 88 -2.22 -29.77 14.90
C ARG A 88 -2.54 -29.38 13.46
N SER A 89 -3.29 -30.27 12.81
CA SER A 89 -4.13 -29.93 11.66
C SER A 89 -5.41 -29.24 12.10
N SER A 90 -5.78 -28.16 11.41
CA SER A 90 -7.17 -27.69 11.32
C SER A 90 -7.34 -26.95 9.98
N SER A 91 -7.81 -27.68 8.96
CA SER A 91 -8.31 -27.10 7.72
C SER A 91 -9.50 -26.18 7.98
N ALA A 92 -9.52 -25.00 7.35
CA ALA A 92 -10.68 -24.15 7.25
C ALA A 92 -10.76 -23.63 5.81
N ASP A 93 -11.88 -23.90 5.13
CA ASP A 93 -12.11 -23.49 3.75
C ASP A 93 -12.20 -21.96 3.63
N ALA A 94 -11.34 -21.37 2.81
CA ALA A 94 -11.48 -20.00 2.37
C ALA A 94 -12.31 -19.98 1.07
N PRO A 95 -13.45 -19.26 1.00
CA PRO A 95 -14.26 -19.21 -0.21
C PRO A 95 -13.51 -18.50 -1.35
N ALA A 96 -13.79 -18.92 -2.59
CA ALA A 96 -13.09 -18.42 -3.77
C ALA A 96 -13.25 -16.90 -3.93
N SER A 97 -12.17 -16.15 -3.67
CA SER A 97 -12.12 -14.72 -3.99
C SER A 97 -12.26 -14.51 -5.50
N ALA A 98 -13.06 -13.52 -5.89
CA ALA A 98 -13.25 -13.16 -7.29
C ALA A 98 -11.95 -12.61 -7.89
N THR A 99 -11.20 -13.46 -8.57
CA THR A 99 -9.94 -13.11 -9.23
C THR A 99 -10.20 -12.20 -10.44
N LEU A 100 -10.07 -10.88 -10.24
CA LEU A 100 -9.71 -10.00 -11.35
C LEU A 100 -8.34 -10.47 -11.88
N PRO A 101 -8.13 -10.52 -13.22
CA PRO A 101 -6.91 -11.06 -13.80
C PRO A 101 -5.71 -10.19 -13.40
N LEU A 102 -4.86 -10.71 -12.51
CA LEU A 102 -3.61 -10.07 -12.14
C LEU A 102 -2.60 -10.23 -13.29
N ALA A 103 -2.65 -9.30 -14.24
CA ALA A 103 -1.74 -9.27 -15.37
C ALA A 103 -0.30 -9.06 -14.88
N SER A 104 0.50 -10.12 -14.86
CA SER A 104 1.95 -10.04 -14.65
C SER A 104 2.63 -9.39 -15.86
N GLY A 105 2.62 -8.06 -15.88
CA GLY A 105 3.33 -7.22 -16.83
C GLY A 105 3.73 -5.91 -16.14
N CYS A 106 4.68 -5.19 -16.73
CA CYS A 106 4.97 -3.82 -16.30
C CYS A 106 3.76 -2.95 -16.68
N ALA A 107 2.88 -2.67 -15.71
CA ALA A 107 1.66 -1.91 -15.95
C ALA A 107 2.03 -0.48 -16.35
N THR A 108 1.98 -0.21 -17.66
CA THR A 108 2.08 1.16 -18.18
C THR A 108 0.93 1.98 -17.61
N PHE A 109 1.22 3.25 -17.30
CA PHE A 109 0.23 4.13 -16.69
C PHE A 109 -0.89 4.45 -17.69
N GLN A 110 -1.96 3.65 -17.67
CA GLN A 110 -3.12 3.82 -18.53
C GLN A 110 -4.26 4.48 -17.75
N PRO A 111 -4.58 5.76 -18.01
CA PRO A 111 -5.60 6.48 -17.26
C PRO A 111 -7.00 5.93 -17.54
N LEU A 112 -7.74 5.60 -16.47
CA LEU A 112 -9.09 5.05 -16.58
C LEU A 112 -10.11 6.18 -16.62
N ASN A 113 -10.70 6.44 -17.79
CA ASN A 113 -11.73 7.47 -17.97
C ASN A 113 -13.12 7.01 -17.49
N LEU A 114 -13.22 6.70 -16.20
CA LEU A 114 -14.44 6.19 -15.56
C LEU A 114 -15.29 7.33 -14.98
N PRO A 115 -16.63 7.13 -14.85
CA PRO A 115 -17.50 8.02 -14.08
C PRO A 115 -17.10 8.10 -12.61
N ARG A 116 -17.35 9.26 -11.99
CA ARG A 116 -17.02 9.55 -10.58
C ARG A 116 -17.36 8.42 -9.60
N ASP A 117 -18.58 7.90 -9.66
CA ASP A 117 -19.08 6.95 -8.66
C ASP A 117 -18.46 5.54 -8.84
N GLU A 118 -18.04 5.21 -10.06
CA GLU A 118 -17.24 4.01 -10.32
C GLU A 118 -15.81 4.19 -9.79
N ARG A 119 -15.19 5.37 -9.97
CA ARG A 119 -13.89 5.68 -9.35
C ARG A 119 -13.94 5.57 -7.83
N VAL A 120 -14.98 6.11 -7.18
CA VAL A 120 -15.22 5.97 -5.73
C VAL A 120 -15.27 4.49 -5.33
N SER A 121 -16.05 3.69 -6.07
CA SER A 121 -16.24 2.27 -5.79
C SER A 121 -14.93 1.46 -5.95
N GLN A 122 -14.18 1.71 -7.01
CA GLN A 122 -12.88 1.06 -7.26
C GLN A 122 -11.81 1.49 -6.25
N LEU A 123 -11.80 2.77 -5.85
CA LEU A 123 -10.90 3.28 -4.80
C LEU A 123 -11.21 2.64 -3.43
N ALA A 124 -12.48 2.39 -3.10
CA ALA A 124 -12.87 1.66 -1.89
C ALA A 124 -12.36 0.21 -1.90
N VAL A 125 -12.58 -0.53 -3.01
CA VAL A 125 -12.04 -1.90 -3.19
C VAL A 125 -10.51 -1.92 -3.11
N LEU A 126 -9.84 -0.88 -3.61
CA LEU A 126 -8.38 -0.75 -3.53
C LEU A 126 -7.91 -0.43 -2.09
N ALA A 127 -8.67 0.35 -1.32
CA ALA A 127 -8.42 0.63 0.09
C ALA A 127 -8.53 -0.62 0.96
N GLU A 128 -9.55 -1.47 0.73
CA GLU A 128 -9.71 -2.77 1.41
C GLU A 128 -8.50 -3.68 1.17
N ARG A 129 -8.03 -3.77 -0.09
CA ARG A 129 -6.82 -4.52 -0.46
C ARG A 129 -5.56 -3.99 0.21
N VAL A 130 -5.45 -2.66 0.39
CA VAL A 130 -4.35 -2.04 1.12
C VAL A 130 -4.42 -2.38 2.61
N ALA A 131 -5.59 -2.29 3.25
CA ALA A 131 -5.77 -2.61 4.67
C ALA A 131 -5.39 -4.07 4.99
N ALA A 132 -5.73 -5.00 4.10
CA ALA A 132 -5.37 -6.41 4.21
C ALA A 132 -3.91 -6.74 3.81
N CYS A 133 -3.12 -5.77 3.32
CA CYS A 133 -1.79 -6.04 2.77
C CYS A 133 -0.77 -6.43 3.84
N VAL A 134 -0.04 -7.54 3.61
CA VAL A 134 1.02 -8.07 4.50
C VAL A 134 2.36 -8.30 3.78
N ARG A 135 2.56 -7.71 2.60
CA ARG A 135 3.75 -7.95 1.75
C ARG A 135 5.08 -7.59 2.43
N CYS A 136 5.14 -6.43 3.10
CA CYS A 136 6.29 -6.02 3.89
C CYS A 136 6.08 -6.46 5.35
N GLN A 137 6.73 -7.56 5.77
CA GLN A 137 6.49 -8.15 7.09
C GLN A 137 6.78 -7.19 8.26
N GLU A 138 7.90 -6.46 8.24
CA GLU A 138 8.26 -5.48 9.28
C GLU A 138 7.20 -4.37 9.39
N LEU A 139 6.82 -3.76 8.26
CA LEU A 139 5.84 -2.68 8.21
C LEU A 139 4.43 -3.15 8.62
N ALA A 140 4.04 -4.38 8.26
CA ALA A 140 2.76 -4.96 8.62
C ALA A 140 2.67 -5.32 10.11
N ALA A 141 3.79 -5.71 10.73
CA ALA A 141 3.87 -6.03 12.16
C ALA A 141 3.98 -4.80 13.09
N THR A 142 4.35 -3.63 12.55
CA THR A 142 4.68 -2.43 13.36
C THR A 142 3.73 -1.25 13.17
N ARG A 143 2.98 -1.18 12.06
CA ARG A 143 1.89 -0.22 11.87
C ARG A 143 0.74 -0.46 12.86
N LYS A 144 -0.01 0.59 13.19
CA LYS A 144 -1.34 0.46 13.80
C LYS A 144 -2.41 0.18 12.75
N GLN A 145 -2.33 0.88 11.63
CA GLN A 145 -3.23 0.75 10.49
C GLN A 145 -2.56 1.23 9.20
N THR A 146 -3.19 0.99 8.05
CA THR A 146 -2.68 1.48 6.77
C THR A 146 -3.27 2.84 6.44
N VAL A 147 -2.44 3.73 5.92
CA VAL A 147 -2.85 5.05 5.44
C VAL A 147 -2.97 5.00 3.93
N PHE A 148 -4.22 5.02 3.44
CA PHE A 148 -4.51 4.83 2.02
C PHE A 148 -4.32 6.11 1.19
N GLY A 149 -5.22 7.07 1.34
CA GLY A 149 -5.27 8.31 0.56
C GLY A 149 -6.64 8.98 0.71
N VAL A 150 -6.68 10.31 0.61
CA VAL A 150 -7.90 11.11 0.79
C VAL A 150 -7.99 12.23 -0.24
N GLY A 151 -9.20 12.72 -0.49
CA GLY A 151 -9.47 13.82 -1.42
C GLY A 151 -10.39 13.43 -2.57
N ASN A 152 -10.39 14.22 -3.64
CA ASN A 152 -11.30 14.07 -4.78
C ASN A 152 -10.88 12.93 -5.74
N PRO A 153 -11.75 11.95 -6.05
CA PRO A 153 -11.52 10.93 -7.11
C PRO A 153 -11.35 11.51 -8.53
N GLU A 154 -11.67 12.79 -8.73
CA GLU A 154 -11.52 13.53 -9.98
C GLU A 154 -10.52 14.71 -9.82
N ALA A 155 -9.61 14.61 -8.85
CA ALA A 155 -8.60 15.62 -8.58
C ALA A 155 -7.66 15.85 -9.77
N LYS A 156 -7.54 17.10 -10.21
CA LYS A 156 -6.56 17.50 -11.25
C LYS A 156 -5.11 17.50 -10.74
N ILE A 157 -4.90 17.58 -9.42
CA ILE A 157 -3.58 17.58 -8.77
C ILE A 157 -3.56 16.50 -7.69
N MET A 158 -2.54 15.65 -7.73
CA MET A 158 -2.31 14.57 -6.77
C MET A 158 -0.96 14.75 -6.08
N PHE A 159 -0.96 14.83 -4.74
CA PHE A 159 0.25 14.91 -3.92
C PHE A 159 0.66 13.53 -3.41
N ILE A 160 1.95 13.19 -3.52
CA ILE A 160 2.49 11.87 -3.15
C ILE A 160 3.69 12.02 -2.20
N GLY A 161 3.47 11.78 -0.90
CA GLY A 161 4.55 11.72 0.09
C GLY A 161 5.31 10.40 0.11
N GLU A 162 6.39 10.33 0.89
CA GLU A 162 7.19 9.10 1.04
C GLU A 162 6.43 7.98 1.79
N ALA A 163 5.96 8.28 3.00
CA ALA A 163 5.41 7.30 3.94
C ALA A 163 4.57 7.99 5.04
N PRO A 164 3.74 7.24 5.78
CA PRO A 164 2.98 7.78 6.90
C PRO A 164 3.88 8.05 8.11
N GLY A 165 3.69 9.20 8.77
CA GLY A 165 4.28 9.51 10.07
C GLY A 165 3.49 8.89 11.23
N ALA A 166 3.86 9.27 12.46
CA ALA A 166 3.26 8.72 13.68
C ALA A 166 1.81 9.18 13.90
N ASP A 167 1.49 10.40 13.47
CA ASP A 167 0.14 10.99 13.59
C ASP A 167 -0.78 10.40 12.52
N GLU A 168 -0.24 10.17 11.32
CA GLU A 168 -0.91 9.50 10.21
C GLU A 168 -1.22 8.03 10.54
N ASP A 169 -0.24 7.26 11.02
CA ASP A 169 -0.41 5.88 11.51
C ASP A 169 -1.42 5.77 12.66
N ALA A 170 -1.51 6.79 13.52
CA ALA A 170 -2.52 6.83 14.58
C ALA A 170 -3.94 7.09 14.06
N GLN A 171 -4.11 7.84 12.97
CA GLN A 171 -5.42 8.33 12.50
C GLN A 171 -5.96 7.64 11.24
N GLY A 172 -5.10 7.03 10.42
CA GLY A 172 -5.47 6.43 9.13
C GLY A 172 -5.45 7.41 7.94
N GLU A 173 -5.33 8.71 8.21
CA GLU A 173 -5.29 9.77 7.21
C GLU A 173 -3.85 10.25 6.91
N PRO A 174 -3.50 10.57 5.65
CA PRO A 174 -2.18 11.06 5.27
C PRO A 174 -2.03 12.56 5.56
N PHE A 175 -0.82 13.03 5.87
CA PHE A 175 -0.53 14.46 6.10
C PHE A 175 -1.49 15.12 7.11
N VAL A 176 -1.46 14.65 8.35
CA VAL A 176 -2.22 15.18 9.50
C VAL A 176 -1.31 15.71 10.63
N GLY A 177 -0.07 15.22 10.71
CA GLY A 177 0.96 15.76 11.59
C GLY A 177 1.52 17.11 11.10
N ARG A 178 2.59 17.59 11.75
CA ARG A 178 3.19 18.93 11.51
C ARG A 178 3.55 19.21 10.04
N ALA A 179 4.01 18.20 9.29
CA ALA A 179 4.31 18.35 7.86
C ALA A 179 3.03 18.51 7.02
N GLY A 180 1.93 17.87 7.42
CA GLY A 180 0.62 18.03 6.79
C GLY A 180 -0.03 19.38 7.07
N GLN A 181 0.21 19.97 8.24
CA GLN A 181 -0.21 21.33 8.55
C GLN A 181 0.46 22.33 7.59
N LEU A 182 1.78 22.23 7.39
CA LEU A 182 2.50 23.04 6.41
C LEU A 182 2.02 22.82 4.96
N LEU A 183 1.72 21.56 4.58
CA LEU A 183 1.13 21.27 3.26
C LEU A 183 -0.24 21.95 3.10
N ASN A 184 -1.11 21.88 4.12
CA ASN A 184 -2.41 22.55 4.11
C ASN A 184 -2.26 24.08 4.00
N ASP A 185 -1.29 24.70 4.69
CA ASP A 185 -1.01 26.14 4.59
C ASP A 185 -0.57 26.54 3.17
N ILE A 186 0.22 25.70 2.49
CA ILE A 186 0.63 25.91 1.10
C ILE A 186 -0.57 25.78 0.14
N ILE A 187 -1.41 24.75 0.30
CA ILE A 187 -2.64 24.54 -0.47
C ILE A 187 -3.58 25.76 -0.33
N ASN A 188 -3.79 26.23 0.90
CA ASN A 188 -4.59 27.40 1.22
C ASN A 188 -3.99 28.69 0.61
N ALA A 189 -2.67 28.87 0.67
CA ALA A 189 -1.98 30.00 0.05
C ALA A 189 -2.11 30.01 -1.49
N CYS A 190 -2.17 28.82 -2.10
CA CYS A 190 -2.50 28.62 -3.52
C CYS A 190 -3.99 28.80 -3.85
N ARG A 191 -4.85 29.11 -2.87
CA ARG A 191 -6.32 29.25 -2.99
C ARG A 191 -7.06 27.99 -3.43
N MET A 192 -6.48 26.82 -3.18
CA MET A 192 -7.14 25.53 -3.33
C MET A 192 -7.60 25.04 -1.96
N LYS A 193 -8.50 24.06 -1.92
CA LYS A 193 -8.84 23.30 -0.71
C LYS A 193 -8.24 21.91 -0.74
N ARG A 194 -8.20 21.27 0.43
CA ARG A 194 -7.78 19.86 0.56
C ARG A 194 -8.78 18.91 -0.11
N GLU A 195 -10.05 19.31 -0.19
CA GLU A 195 -11.11 18.58 -0.89
C GLU A 195 -11.06 18.68 -2.42
N ASP A 196 -10.31 19.63 -3.00
CA ASP A 196 -10.20 19.82 -4.46
C ASP A 196 -9.14 18.90 -5.11
N ILE A 197 -8.22 18.39 -4.29
CA ILE A 197 -7.02 17.63 -4.67
C ILE A 197 -7.11 16.17 -4.18
N TYR A 198 -6.13 15.34 -4.51
CA TYR A 198 -5.95 14.02 -3.91
C TYR A 198 -4.59 13.92 -3.22
N ILE A 199 -4.52 13.27 -2.07
CA ILE A 199 -3.28 13.15 -1.27
C ILE A 199 -3.08 11.70 -0.86
N CYS A 200 -1.89 11.15 -1.13
CA CYS A 200 -1.48 9.85 -0.61
C CYS A 200 0.05 9.78 -0.40
N ASN A 201 0.58 8.57 -0.18
CA ASN A 201 2.00 8.29 -0.01
C ASN A 201 2.43 7.11 -0.91
N ILE A 202 3.73 6.95 -1.16
CA ILE A 202 4.28 5.75 -1.80
C ILE A 202 4.03 4.53 -0.90
N LEU A 203 4.50 4.58 0.35
CA LEU A 203 4.17 3.58 1.37
C LEU A 203 2.81 3.82 2.02
N ARG A 204 2.09 2.73 2.28
CA ARG A 204 0.81 2.73 3.03
C ARG A 204 0.95 2.37 4.50
N CYS A 205 2.16 2.03 4.92
CA CYS A 205 2.50 1.60 6.27
C CYS A 205 3.67 2.45 6.76
N ARG A 206 3.64 2.86 8.04
CA ARG A 206 4.70 3.64 8.67
C ARG A 206 5.97 2.79 8.91
N PRO A 207 7.15 3.23 8.45
CA PRO A 207 8.42 2.59 8.81
C PRO A 207 8.76 2.77 10.29
N PRO A 208 9.32 1.74 10.96
CA PRO A 208 9.79 1.86 12.34
C PRO A 208 10.75 3.03 12.56
N GLY A 209 10.52 3.77 13.65
CA GLY A 209 11.30 4.98 13.96
C GLY A 209 11.15 6.14 12.95
N ASN A 210 10.22 6.06 12.00
CA ASN A 210 10.14 6.95 10.83
C ASN A 210 11.42 6.91 9.96
N ARG A 211 12.05 5.73 9.81
CA ARG A 211 13.16 5.55 8.85
C ARG A 211 12.69 5.78 7.40
N LEU A 212 13.63 6.07 6.51
CA LEU A 212 13.34 6.14 5.07
C LEU A 212 12.80 4.79 4.53
N PRO A 213 11.92 4.80 3.51
CA PRO A 213 11.51 3.60 2.78
C PRO A 213 12.68 2.90 2.09
N SER A 214 12.67 1.57 2.07
CA SER A 214 13.55 0.81 1.19
C SER A 214 13.00 0.75 -0.25
N PRO A 215 13.85 0.57 -1.29
CA PRO A 215 13.38 0.37 -2.66
C PRO A 215 12.47 -0.86 -2.83
N GLU A 216 12.69 -1.91 -2.03
CA GLU A 216 11.86 -3.11 -2.01
C GLU A 216 10.47 -2.83 -1.40
N GLU A 217 10.42 -2.05 -0.31
CA GLU A 217 9.16 -1.68 0.34
C GLU A 217 8.31 -0.78 -0.56
N ALA A 218 8.95 0.17 -1.26
CA ALA A 218 8.32 1.00 -2.27
C ALA A 218 7.82 0.15 -3.46
N GLY A 219 8.62 -0.81 -3.93
CA GLY A 219 8.23 -1.78 -4.96
C GLY A 219 7.02 -2.62 -4.57
N ASN A 220 6.98 -3.14 -3.34
CA ASN A 220 5.86 -3.93 -2.82
C ASN A 220 4.55 -3.14 -2.72
N CYS A 221 4.62 -1.81 -2.52
CA CYS A 221 3.46 -0.91 -2.50
C CYS A 221 3.10 -0.32 -3.88
N ARG A 222 3.93 -0.55 -4.91
CA ARG A 222 3.86 0.16 -6.19
C ARG A 222 2.52 -0.01 -6.92
N GLU A 223 1.96 -1.22 -6.92
CA GLU A 223 0.66 -1.50 -7.57
C GLU A 223 -0.49 -0.66 -7.00
N TYR A 224 -0.48 -0.37 -5.69
CA TYR A 224 -1.53 0.43 -5.06
C TYR A 224 -1.38 1.91 -5.44
N LEU A 225 -0.15 2.37 -5.65
CA LEU A 225 0.14 3.72 -6.15
C LEU A 225 -0.30 3.86 -7.61
N ASP A 226 0.15 2.97 -8.49
CA ASP A 226 -0.25 3.00 -9.90
C ASP A 226 -1.77 2.87 -10.06
N GLY A 227 -2.42 1.98 -9.29
CA GLY A 227 -3.87 1.83 -9.25
C GLY A 227 -4.62 3.09 -8.80
N GLN A 228 -4.14 3.78 -7.75
CA GLN A 228 -4.75 5.04 -7.30
C GLN A 228 -4.56 6.15 -8.33
N ILE A 229 -3.36 6.33 -8.90
CA ILE A 229 -3.14 7.34 -9.92
C ILE A 229 -4.00 7.03 -11.16
N ALA A 230 -4.19 5.76 -11.53
CA ALA A 230 -4.97 5.36 -12.72
C ALA A 230 -6.48 5.60 -12.55
N LEU A 231 -7.00 5.46 -11.32
CA LEU A 231 -8.39 5.74 -10.95
C LEU A 231 -8.66 7.24 -10.77
N VAL A 232 -7.73 7.99 -10.16
CA VAL A 232 -7.85 9.45 -9.99
C VAL A 232 -7.63 10.18 -11.32
N ASN A 233 -6.72 9.67 -12.16
CA ASN A 233 -6.32 10.26 -13.45
C ASN A 233 -6.01 11.77 -13.34
N PRO A 234 -5.02 12.16 -12.51
CA PRO A 234 -4.68 13.57 -12.30
C PRO A 234 -3.94 14.17 -13.50
N GLU A 235 -4.11 15.47 -13.73
CA GLU A 235 -3.35 16.21 -14.74
C GLU A 235 -1.93 16.57 -14.29
N TYR A 236 -1.70 16.60 -12.97
CA TYR A 236 -0.43 16.96 -12.32
C TYR A 236 -0.18 16.09 -11.09
N ILE A 237 1.08 15.71 -10.88
CA ILE A 237 1.57 14.99 -9.70
C ILE A 237 2.66 15.84 -9.05
N VAL A 238 2.68 15.90 -7.71
CA VAL A 238 3.61 16.65 -6.87
C VAL A 238 4.18 15.76 -5.77
#